data_AF-A0A8J5JV21-F1
#
_entry.id   AF-A0A8J5JV21-F1
#
_cell.length_a   1.000
_cell.length_b   1.000
_cell.length_c   1.000
_cell.angle_alpha   90.00
_cell.angle_beta   90.00
_cell.angle_gamma   90.00
#
_symmetry.space_group_name_H-M   'P 1'
#
loop_
_entity.id
_entity.type
_entity.pdbx_description
1 polymer ?
#
loop_
_entity_poly.entity_id
_entity_poly.type
_entity_poly.pdbx_seq_one_letter_code
_entity_poly.pdbx_strand_id
1 'polypeptide(L)'
;MAALALSGCDIIAHLHGIDKVTAIQTLKSGHRFDKFGKIVAEITEVVSQATRFVAACYDSKVIHDMSTVRFNVWTSKMSNKRLTSAPELRCFPPTTAAFELHVLRVHYQTMIWRTALEVGPPNHDPRQYRWSSDQASNLLLPVTLPLDVSPVPDSVQKLIKCSCSTNLPCSTDRHSCVAAMLSCSIFCC
;
A
#
# COMPACT_ATOMS: atom_id res chain seq x y z
N MET A 1 18.17 6.66 0.35
CA MET A 1 17.28 7.85 0.36
C MET A 1 15.87 7.46 -0.06
N ALA A 2 15.58 7.22 -1.35
CA ALA A 2 14.21 6.90 -1.81
C ALA A 2 13.57 5.69 -1.13
N ALA A 3 14.30 4.57 -1.00
CA ALA A 3 13.80 3.38 -0.31
C ALA A 3 13.42 3.64 1.16
N LEU A 4 14.20 4.47 1.87
CA LEU A 4 13.92 4.87 3.25
C LEU A 4 12.62 5.66 3.34
N ALA A 5 12.45 6.70 2.50
CA ALA A 5 11.21 7.47 2.47
C ALA A 5 10.01 6.60 2.05
N LEU A 6 10.18 5.68 1.09
CA LEU A 6 9.11 4.82 0.61
C LEU A 6 8.63 3.81 1.66
N SER A 7 9.55 3.24 2.45
CA SER A 7 9.21 2.36 3.59
C SER A 7 8.68 3.11 4.82
N GLY A 8 9.01 4.40 4.94
CA GLY A 8 8.56 5.28 6.02
C GLY A 8 9.71 6.05 6.68
N CYS A 9 9.47 7.33 6.96
CA CYS A 9 10.35 8.21 7.73
C CYS A 9 9.54 9.23 8.55
N ASP A 10 10.18 10.15 9.26
CA ASP A 10 9.48 11.09 10.16
C ASP A 10 8.45 11.98 9.44
N ILE A 11 8.60 12.18 8.13
CA ILE A 11 7.72 13.03 7.31
C ILE A 11 6.73 12.19 6.48
N ILE A 12 7.05 10.91 6.24
CA ILE A 12 6.35 10.07 5.26
C ILE A 12 5.85 8.81 5.95
N ALA A 13 4.57 8.49 5.73
CA ALA A 13 3.89 7.38 6.38
C ALA A 13 4.64 6.04 6.22
N HIS A 14 4.53 5.19 7.24
CA HIS A 14 5.15 3.87 7.24
C HIS A 14 4.23 2.80 6.63
N LEU A 15 4.81 1.87 5.85
CA LEU A 15 4.08 0.71 5.33
C LEU A 15 3.99 -0.38 6.39
N HIS A 16 2.80 -0.63 6.92
CA HIS A 16 2.62 -1.59 8.00
C HIS A 16 3.08 -3.01 7.59
N GLY A 17 3.84 -3.66 8.48
CA GLY A 17 4.43 -4.98 8.26
C GLY A 17 5.74 -4.97 7.48
N ILE A 18 6.20 -3.82 6.97
CA ILE A 18 7.48 -3.70 6.26
C ILE A 18 8.48 -3.00 7.18
N ASP A 19 9.43 -3.73 7.73
CA ASP A 19 10.50 -3.13 8.52
C ASP A 19 11.67 -2.67 7.64
N LYS A 20 12.61 -1.92 8.26
CA LYS A 20 13.81 -1.43 7.57
C LYS A 20 14.69 -2.57 7.07
N VAL A 21 14.71 -3.71 7.78
CA VAL A 21 15.52 -4.88 7.39
C VAL A 21 14.99 -5.46 6.08
N THR A 22 13.69 -5.69 5.99
CA THR A 22 12.97 -6.15 4.79
C THR A 22 13.21 -5.17 3.65
N ALA A 23 13.01 -3.87 3.86
CA ALA A 23 13.24 -2.86 2.84
C ALA A 23 14.69 -2.87 2.30
N ILE A 24 15.69 -3.04 3.17
CA ILE A 24 17.11 -3.12 2.78
C ILE A 24 17.42 -4.42 2.05
N GLN A 25 16.88 -5.56 2.50
CA GLN A 25 17.05 -6.84 1.83
C GLN A 25 16.45 -6.81 0.42
N THR A 26 15.24 -6.28 0.28
CA THR A 26 14.61 -6.05 -1.03
C THR A 26 15.43 -5.07 -1.87
N LEU A 27 16.00 -4.02 -1.28
CA LEU A 27 16.87 -3.11 -2.05
C LEU A 27 18.10 -3.84 -2.61
N LYS A 28 18.71 -4.73 -1.83
CA LYS A 28 19.88 -5.52 -2.24
C LYS A 28 19.59 -6.51 -3.37
N SER A 29 18.33 -6.87 -3.62
CA SER A 29 17.96 -7.75 -4.75
C SER A 29 17.95 -7.06 -6.12
N GLY A 30 18.28 -5.75 -6.18
CA GLY A 30 18.53 -5.04 -7.44
C GLY A 30 17.45 -4.04 -7.85
N HIS A 31 16.52 -3.68 -6.96
CA HIS A 31 15.51 -2.67 -7.26
C HIS A 31 16.12 -1.28 -7.43
N ARG A 32 15.77 -0.62 -8.54
CA ARG A 32 16.29 0.70 -8.91
C ARG A 32 15.34 1.82 -8.49
N PHE A 33 15.93 2.93 -8.05
CA PHE A 33 15.25 4.16 -7.63
C PHE A 33 15.77 5.39 -8.39
N ASP A 34 16.23 5.20 -9.62
CA ASP A 34 16.91 6.24 -10.40
C ASP A 34 15.99 7.39 -10.82
N LYS A 35 14.67 7.24 -10.71
CA LYS A 35 13.69 8.27 -11.06
C LYS A 35 13.27 9.13 -9.86
N PHE A 36 13.45 8.63 -8.63
CA PHE A 36 13.02 9.35 -7.44
C PHE A 36 13.81 10.64 -7.20
N GLY A 37 13.06 11.72 -6.92
CA GLY A 37 13.59 13.05 -6.66
C GLY A 37 14.24 13.74 -7.86
N LYS A 38 14.07 13.21 -9.08
CA LYS A 38 14.47 13.88 -10.32
C LYS A 38 13.28 14.69 -10.85
N ILE A 39 13.48 15.99 -11.00
CA ILE A 39 12.45 16.93 -11.49
C ILE A 39 11.93 16.54 -12.88
N VAL A 40 12.81 16.02 -13.74
CA VAL A 40 12.47 15.61 -15.12
C VAL A 40 11.91 14.20 -15.23
N ALA A 41 11.70 13.49 -14.12
CA ALA A 41 11.18 12.13 -14.16
C ALA A 41 9.65 12.13 -14.30
N GLU A 42 9.15 11.32 -15.22
CA GLU A 42 7.72 11.07 -15.36
C GLU A 42 7.18 10.37 -14.10
N ILE A 43 6.09 10.90 -13.54
CA ILE A 43 5.54 10.36 -12.29
C ILE A 43 5.10 8.91 -12.43
N THR A 44 4.65 8.51 -13.62
CA THR A 44 4.26 7.13 -13.95
C THR A 44 5.43 6.16 -13.82
N GLU A 45 6.64 6.57 -14.21
CA GLU A 45 7.86 5.78 -14.03
C GLU A 45 8.24 5.67 -12.55
N VAL A 46 8.10 6.76 -11.79
CA VAL A 46 8.36 6.78 -10.34
C VAL A 46 7.41 5.82 -9.63
N VAL A 47 6.11 5.89 -9.94
CA VAL A 47 5.08 4.97 -9.41
C VAL A 47 5.39 3.53 -9.82
N SER A 48 5.83 3.28 -11.06
CA SER A 48 6.23 1.94 -11.50
C SER A 48 7.42 1.38 -10.71
N GLN A 49 8.47 2.18 -10.48
CA GLN A 49 9.62 1.78 -9.64
C GLN A 49 9.18 1.49 -8.20
N ALA A 50 8.35 2.36 -7.63
CA ALA A 50 7.79 2.20 -6.29
C ALA A 50 6.98 0.90 -6.17
N THR A 51 6.11 0.66 -7.14
CA THR A 51 5.20 -0.49 -7.21
C THR A 51 5.99 -1.80 -7.18
N ARG A 52 7.02 -1.90 -8.02
CA ARG A 52 7.87 -3.10 -8.09
C ARG A 52 8.59 -3.37 -6.77
N PHE A 53 9.13 -2.34 -6.14
CA PHE A 53 9.81 -2.46 -4.86
C PHE A 53 8.85 -2.87 -3.73
N VAL A 54 7.72 -2.18 -3.60
CA VAL A 54 6.75 -2.46 -2.52
C VAL A 54 6.09 -3.83 -2.71
N ALA A 55 5.81 -4.23 -3.95
CA ALA A 55 5.34 -5.58 -4.25
C ALA A 55 6.32 -6.64 -3.74
N ALA A 56 7.62 -6.45 -3.98
CA ALA A 56 8.66 -7.36 -3.50
C ALA A 56 8.78 -7.35 -1.96
N CYS A 57 8.61 -6.19 -1.29
CA CYS A 57 8.56 -6.13 0.17
C CYS A 57 7.41 -6.95 0.78
N TYR A 58 6.32 -7.14 0.05
CA TYR A 58 5.18 -7.98 0.45
C TYR A 58 5.20 -9.39 -0.18
N ASP A 59 6.35 -9.84 -0.70
CA ASP A 59 6.53 -11.14 -1.36
C ASP A 59 5.58 -11.40 -2.56
N SER A 60 5.08 -10.34 -3.21
CA SER A 60 4.18 -10.45 -4.34
C SER A 60 4.93 -10.45 -5.67
N LYS A 61 4.83 -11.55 -6.43
CA LYS A 61 5.53 -11.74 -7.71
C LYS A 61 4.80 -11.16 -8.93
N VAL A 62 3.47 -11.07 -8.88
CA VAL A 62 2.65 -10.53 -9.97
C VAL A 62 2.43 -9.05 -9.73
N ILE A 63 2.95 -8.22 -10.64
CA ILE A 63 3.06 -6.78 -10.45
C ILE A 63 2.41 -6.07 -11.64
N HIS A 64 1.15 -5.66 -11.45
CA HIS A 64 0.46 -4.71 -12.34
C HIS A 64 0.29 -3.37 -11.63
N ASP A 65 -0.45 -3.37 -10.53
CA ASP A 65 -0.70 -2.20 -9.68
C ASP A 65 -0.78 -2.62 -8.19
N MET A 66 -0.88 -1.65 -7.28
CA MET A 66 -0.94 -1.94 -5.84
C MET A 66 -2.24 -2.59 -5.39
N SER A 67 -3.36 -2.35 -6.04
CA SER A 67 -4.61 -3.07 -5.74
C SER A 67 -4.50 -4.56 -6.07
N THR A 68 -3.83 -4.91 -7.16
CA THR A 68 -3.52 -6.30 -7.56
C THR A 68 -2.58 -6.95 -6.54
N VAL A 69 -1.52 -6.24 -6.15
CA VAL A 69 -0.59 -6.71 -5.11
C VAL A 69 -1.31 -6.90 -3.77
N ARG A 70 -2.17 -5.94 -3.39
CA ARG A 70 -3.03 -6.03 -2.19
C ARG A 70 -3.93 -7.25 -2.23
N PHE A 71 -4.56 -7.53 -3.37
CA PHE A 71 -5.39 -8.72 -3.56
C PHE A 71 -4.56 -10.01 -3.44
N ASN A 72 -3.38 -10.07 -4.05
CA ASN A 72 -2.50 -11.24 -3.95
C ASN A 72 -2.02 -11.50 -2.52
N VAL A 73 -1.70 -10.44 -1.77
CA VAL A 73 -1.31 -10.56 -0.35
C VAL A 73 -2.52 -11.00 0.49
N TRP A 74 -3.71 -10.48 0.18
CA TRP A 74 -4.96 -10.92 0.81
C TRP A 74 -5.21 -12.41 0.59
N THR A 75 -5.18 -12.88 -0.66
CA THR A 75 -5.45 -14.29 -0.99
C THR A 75 -4.43 -15.21 -0.35
N SER A 76 -3.14 -14.86 -0.40
CA SER A 76 -2.07 -15.61 0.26
C SER A 76 -2.29 -15.71 1.77
N LYS A 77 -2.59 -14.60 2.46
CA LYS A 77 -2.86 -14.61 3.91
C LYS A 77 -4.12 -15.40 4.25
N MET A 78 -5.18 -15.26 3.46
CA MET A 78 -6.45 -15.97 3.70
C MET A 78 -6.37 -17.48 3.46
N SER A 79 -5.51 -17.94 2.54
CA SER A 79 -5.25 -19.37 2.29
C SER A 79 -4.57 -20.09 3.46
N ASN A 80 -4.08 -19.36 4.47
CA ASN A 80 -3.48 -19.98 5.63
C ASN A 80 -4.56 -20.71 6.46
N LYS A 81 -4.48 -22.05 6.47
CA LYS A 81 -5.41 -22.94 7.20
C LYS A 81 -5.40 -22.72 8.72
N ARG A 82 -4.33 -22.13 9.27
CA ARG A 82 -4.23 -21.80 10.71
C ARG A 82 -4.93 -20.51 11.09
N LEU A 83 -5.37 -19.73 10.09
CA LEU A 83 -5.96 -18.42 10.32
C LEU A 83 -7.44 -18.56 10.71
N THR A 84 -7.75 -18.28 11.98
CA THR A 84 -9.08 -18.39 12.59
C THR A 84 -9.96 -17.15 12.43
N SER A 85 -9.38 -16.00 12.08
CA SER A 85 -10.08 -14.73 11.86
C SER A 85 -9.48 -13.95 10.69
N ALA A 86 -10.24 -13.05 10.08
CA ALA A 86 -9.73 -12.21 9.00
C ALA A 86 -8.56 -11.34 9.50
N PRO A 87 -7.45 -11.20 8.75
CA PRO A 87 -6.35 -10.34 9.16
C PRO A 87 -6.79 -8.88 9.10
N GLU A 88 -6.26 -8.06 10.01
CA GLU A 88 -6.56 -6.64 10.04
C GLU A 88 -6.16 -5.94 8.73
N LEU A 89 -6.95 -4.95 8.31
CA LEU A 89 -6.77 -4.27 7.02
C LEU A 89 -5.41 -3.57 6.83
N ARG A 90 -4.76 -3.20 7.94
CA ARG A 90 -3.41 -2.61 7.96
C ARG A 90 -2.32 -3.60 7.53
N CYS A 91 -2.57 -4.91 7.61
CA CYS A 91 -1.61 -5.94 7.23
C CYS A 91 -1.46 -6.12 5.71
N PHE A 92 -2.22 -5.37 4.91
CA PHE A 92 -2.20 -5.45 3.47
C PHE A 92 -1.58 -4.17 2.86
N PRO A 93 -0.94 -4.29 1.68
CA PRO A 93 -0.46 -3.14 0.91
C PRO A 93 -1.56 -2.09 0.70
N PRO A 94 -1.23 -0.79 0.57
CA PRO A 94 -2.21 0.24 0.27
C PRO A 94 -2.96 -0.03 -1.05
N THR A 95 -4.11 0.62 -1.24
CA THR A 95 -4.78 0.65 -2.56
C THR A 95 -3.93 1.45 -3.55
N THR A 96 -4.12 1.24 -4.87
CA THR A 96 -3.40 2.02 -5.90
C THR A 96 -3.53 3.52 -5.69
N ALA A 97 -4.74 4.02 -5.45
CA ALA A 97 -4.98 5.45 -5.20
C ALA A 97 -4.21 5.96 -3.96
N ALA A 98 -4.26 5.24 -2.84
CA ALA A 98 -3.54 5.64 -1.62
C ALA A 98 -2.03 5.58 -1.82
N PHE A 99 -1.56 4.59 -2.58
CA PHE A 99 -0.16 4.41 -2.89
C PHE A 99 0.39 5.51 -3.79
N GLU A 100 -0.35 5.96 -4.81
CA GLU A 100 0.08 7.06 -5.67
C GLU A 100 0.28 8.36 -4.89
N LEU A 101 -0.64 8.68 -3.97
CA LEU A 101 -0.49 9.82 -3.06
C LEU A 101 0.79 9.69 -2.21
N HIS A 102 1.08 8.48 -1.72
CA HIS A 102 2.29 8.18 -0.96
C HIS A 102 3.55 8.37 -1.81
N VAL A 103 3.59 7.83 -3.03
CA VAL A 103 4.73 7.93 -3.94
C VAL A 103 5.02 9.39 -4.32
N LEU A 104 3.99 10.21 -4.56
CA LEU A 104 4.15 11.64 -4.82
C LEU A 104 4.86 12.35 -3.67
N ARG A 105 4.47 12.09 -2.42
CA ARG A 105 5.12 12.65 -1.24
C ARG A 105 6.56 12.13 -1.08
N VAL A 106 6.80 10.84 -1.31
CA VAL A 106 8.14 10.24 -1.28
C VAL A 106 9.03 10.88 -2.34
N HIS A 107 8.50 11.13 -3.54
CA HIS A 107 9.23 11.78 -4.63
C HIS A 107 9.67 13.18 -4.24
N TYR A 108 8.75 13.98 -3.69
CA TYR A 108 9.04 15.33 -3.17
C TYR A 108 10.08 15.31 -2.05
N GLN A 109 9.91 14.43 -1.06
CA GLN A 109 10.86 14.29 0.04
C GLN A 109 12.26 13.91 -0.46
N THR A 110 12.32 13.01 -1.44
CA THR A 110 13.60 12.60 -2.05
C THR A 110 14.21 13.74 -2.86
N MET A 111 13.40 14.56 -3.53
CA MET A 111 13.88 15.75 -4.24
C MET A 111 14.57 16.73 -3.27
N ILE A 112 13.92 17.06 -2.15
CA ILE A 112 14.52 17.90 -1.09
C ILE A 112 15.84 17.32 -0.61
N TRP A 113 15.88 16.02 -0.34
CA TRP A 113 17.10 15.37 0.14
C TRP A 113 18.23 15.36 -0.89
N ARG A 114 17.92 15.35 -2.18
CA ARG A 114 18.92 15.41 -3.25
C ARG A 114 19.54 16.78 -3.39
N THR A 115 18.77 17.84 -3.11
CA THR A 115 19.24 19.23 -3.16
C THR A 115 19.70 19.73 -1.79
N ALA A 116 19.94 18.84 -0.82
CA ALA A 116 20.28 19.23 0.56
C ALA A 116 21.59 20.01 0.68
N LEU A 117 22.47 19.93 -0.32
CA LEU A 117 23.73 20.67 -0.40
C LEU A 117 23.64 21.94 -1.23
N GLU A 118 22.48 22.22 -1.84
CA GLU A 118 22.26 23.41 -2.66
C GLU A 118 21.89 24.61 -1.79
N VAL A 119 22.05 25.82 -2.35
CA VAL A 119 21.72 27.07 -1.66
C VAL A 119 20.21 27.26 -1.66
N GLY A 120 19.54 26.61 -0.71
CA GLY A 120 18.09 26.65 -0.52
C GLY A 120 17.36 25.38 -1.00
N PRO A 121 16.12 25.18 -0.55
CA PRO A 121 15.31 24.04 -0.98
C PRO A 121 14.91 24.19 -2.47
N PRO A 122 14.51 23.08 -3.12
CA PRO A 122 13.99 23.14 -4.48
C PRO A 122 12.81 24.11 -4.56
N ASN A 123 12.77 24.96 -5.58
CA ASN A 123 11.64 25.86 -5.82
C ASN A 123 10.46 25.09 -6.44
N HIS A 124 9.84 24.21 -5.66
CA HIS A 124 8.70 23.40 -6.07
C HIS A 124 7.58 23.49 -5.04
N ASP A 125 6.36 23.65 -5.54
CA ASP A 125 5.18 23.73 -4.69
C ASP A 125 4.83 22.35 -4.11
N PRO A 126 4.85 22.15 -2.78
CA PRO A 126 4.50 20.87 -2.16
C PRO A 126 3.07 20.42 -2.49
N ARG A 127 2.17 21.35 -2.87
CA ARG A 127 0.78 21.02 -3.23
C ARG A 127 0.68 20.16 -4.49
N GLN A 128 1.66 20.25 -5.39
CA GLN A 128 1.77 19.38 -6.56
C GLN A 128 2.03 17.91 -6.15
N TYR A 129 2.58 17.70 -4.96
CA TYR A 129 2.95 16.40 -4.40
C TYR A 129 2.03 15.93 -3.28
N ARG A 130 0.75 16.34 -3.35
CA ARG A 130 -0.34 15.85 -2.48
C ARG A 130 -0.15 16.23 -1.01
N TRP A 131 0.33 17.46 -0.81
CA TRP A 131 0.21 18.21 0.43
C TRP A 131 -0.86 19.29 0.27
N SER A 132 -1.52 19.66 1.36
CA SER A 132 -2.45 20.78 1.43
C SER A 132 -1.99 21.74 2.52
N SER A 133 -2.02 23.03 2.24
CA SER A 133 -1.77 24.05 3.26
C SER A 133 -3.01 24.21 4.13
N ASP A 134 -2.87 23.97 5.42
CA ASP A 134 -3.89 24.34 6.39
C ASP A 134 -3.69 25.79 6.83
N GLN A 135 -4.67 26.64 6.52
CA GLN A 135 -4.62 28.08 6.84
C GLN A 135 -4.65 28.34 8.35
N ALA A 136 -5.27 27.43 9.13
CA ALA A 136 -5.41 27.59 10.57
C ALA A 136 -4.10 27.29 11.31
N SER A 137 -3.45 26.17 10.99
CA SER A 137 -2.20 25.76 11.63
C SER A 137 -0.93 26.25 10.93
N ASN A 138 -1.04 26.80 9.72
CA ASN A 138 0.09 27.06 8.82
C ASN A 138 0.97 25.83 8.54
N LEU A 139 0.40 24.63 8.69
CA LEU A 139 1.09 23.36 8.42
C LEU A 139 0.74 22.83 7.04
N LEU A 140 1.65 22.01 6.50
CA LEU A 140 1.37 21.15 5.36
C LEU A 140 0.79 19.84 5.88
N LEU A 141 -0.46 19.56 5.52
CA LEU A 141 -1.12 18.30 5.83
C LEU A 141 -1.12 17.38 4.60
N PRO A 142 -0.93 16.06 4.78
CA PRO A 142 -0.98 15.14 3.66
C PRO A 142 -2.42 15.04 3.14
N VAL A 143 -2.59 15.15 1.82
CA VAL A 143 -3.89 14.90 1.19
C VAL A 143 -4.24 13.43 1.34
N THR A 144 -5.43 13.17 1.88
CA THR A 144 -6.02 11.85 2.03
C THR A 144 -6.71 11.40 0.75
N LEU A 145 -7.21 10.16 0.71
CA LEU A 145 -8.07 9.72 -0.40
C LEU A 145 -9.27 10.67 -0.57
N PRO A 146 -9.68 10.96 -1.83
CA PRO A 146 -10.93 11.66 -2.10
C PRO A 146 -12.12 10.95 -1.45
N LEU A 147 -13.14 11.72 -1.04
CA LEU A 147 -14.32 11.20 -0.34
C LEU A 147 -15.14 10.20 -1.18
N ASP A 148 -15.07 10.31 -2.50
CA ASP A 148 -15.72 9.43 -3.48
C ASP A 148 -14.96 8.11 -3.72
N VAL A 149 -13.73 7.99 -3.23
CA VAL A 149 -12.94 6.76 -3.35
C VAL A 149 -13.08 5.93 -2.07
N SER A 150 -13.85 4.85 -2.13
CA SER A 150 -13.96 3.94 -1.00
C SER A 150 -12.60 3.27 -0.70
N PRO A 151 -12.11 3.32 0.55
CA PRO A 151 -10.82 2.72 0.92
C PRO A 151 -10.83 1.18 0.82
N VAL A 152 -12.02 0.57 0.80
CA VAL A 152 -12.23 -0.88 0.72
C VAL A 152 -13.47 -1.15 -0.13
N PRO A 153 -13.41 -2.03 -1.16
CA PRO A 153 -14.60 -2.41 -1.91
C PRO A 153 -15.71 -2.98 -1.00
N ASP A 154 -16.97 -2.64 -1.25
CA ASP A 154 -18.11 -3.06 -0.42
C ASP A 154 -18.23 -4.58 -0.27
N SER A 155 -17.81 -5.32 -1.30
CA SER A 155 -17.77 -6.79 -1.28
C SER A 155 -16.84 -7.31 -0.19
N VAL A 156 -15.72 -6.64 0.07
CA VAL A 156 -14.71 -7.04 1.06
C VAL A 156 -15.18 -6.76 2.49
N GLN A 157 -15.95 -5.69 2.72
CA GLN A 157 -16.56 -5.43 4.03
C GLN A 157 -17.55 -6.53 4.43
N LYS A 158 -18.13 -7.22 3.45
CA LYS A 158 -19.13 -8.28 3.64
C LYS A 158 -18.51 -9.69 3.67
N LEU A 159 -17.19 -9.84 3.53
CA LEU A 159 -16.54 -11.16 3.52
C LEU A 159 -16.43 -11.74 4.92
N ILE A 160 -17.27 -12.74 5.21
CA ILE A 160 -17.18 -13.59 6.39
C ILE A 160 -16.42 -14.88 6.01
N LYS A 161 -15.33 -15.19 6.73
CA LYS A 161 -14.60 -16.46 6.55
C LYS A 161 -15.37 -17.60 7.24
N CYS A 162 -15.86 -18.57 6.47
CA CYS A 162 -16.31 -19.88 6.95
C CYS A 162 -15.05 -20.71 7.30
N SER A 163 -14.99 -21.37 8.45
CA SER A 163 -13.88 -22.27 8.84
C SER A 163 -14.04 -23.70 8.30
N CYS A 164 -14.85 -23.87 7.25
CA CYS A 164 -15.06 -25.16 6.60
C CYS A 164 -13.77 -25.64 5.93
N SER A 165 -13.55 -26.95 5.96
CA SER A 165 -12.38 -27.63 5.41
C SER A 165 -12.69 -28.44 4.15
N THR A 166 -13.90 -28.30 3.61
CA THR A 166 -14.42 -29.07 2.49
C THR A 166 -14.64 -28.19 1.28
N ASN A 167 -14.28 -28.67 0.08
CA ASN A 167 -14.57 -28.01 -1.21
C ASN A 167 -16.08 -27.99 -1.57
N LEU A 168 -16.95 -28.37 -0.64
CA LEU A 168 -18.40 -28.36 -0.78
C LEU A 168 -18.97 -27.10 -0.12
N PRO A 169 -20.04 -26.50 -0.67
CA PRO A 169 -20.70 -25.36 -0.05
C PRO A 169 -21.08 -25.65 1.43
N CYS A 170 -20.80 -24.71 2.34
CA CYS A 170 -21.21 -24.78 3.75
C CYS A 170 -22.76 -24.94 3.78
N SER A 171 -23.26 -26.07 4.28
CA SER A 171 -24.70 -26.42 4.28
C SER A 171 -25.32 -26.46 5.69
N THR A 172 -24.52 -26.16 6.71
CA THR A 172 -24.90 -26.26 8.13
C THR A 172 -24.73 -24.91 8.83
N ASP A 173 -25.69 -24.55 9.68
CA ASP A 173 -25.72 -23.31 10.49
C ASP A 173 -24.54 -23.16 11.48
N ARG A 174 -23.70 -24.19 11.61
CA ARG A 174 -22.43 -24.11 12.37
C ARG A 174 -21.41 -23.17 11.72
N HIS A 175 -21.63 -22.81 10.47
CA HIS A 175 -20.74 -21.99 9.69
C HIS A 175 -21.21 -20.54 9.63
N SER A 176 -20.29 -19.61 9.90
CA SER A 176 -20.54 -18.17 9.94
C SER A 176 -21.11 -17.59 8.64
N CYS A 177 -20.82 -18.20 7.48
CA CYS A 177 -21.40 -17.78 6.20
C CYS A 177 -22.89 -18.14 6.07
N VAL A 178 -23.33 -19.30 6.59
CA VAL A 178 -24.74 -19.73 6.52
C VAL A 178 -25.58 -18.89 7.48
N ALA A 179 -25.09 -18.66 8.70
CA ALA A 179 -25.73 -17.77 9.67
C ALA A 179 -25.88 -16.33 9.16
N ALA A 180 -24.96 -15.89 8.30
CA ALA A 180 -25.01 -14.57 7.65
C ALA A 180 -25.76 -14.56 6.31
N MET A 181 -26.36 -15.68 5.88
CA MET A 181 -27.04 -15.83 4.59
C MET A 181 -26.16 -15.48 3.38
N LEU A 182 -24.87 -15.81 3.44
CA LEU A 182 -23.90 -15.56 2.36
C LEU A 182 -23.49 -16.86 1.66
N SER A 183 -23.30 -16.77 0.34
CA SER A 183 -22.71 -17.85 -0.47
C SER A 183 -21.25 -18.09 -0.05
N CYS A 184 -20.82 -19.36 -0.02
CA CYS A 184 -19.41 -19.68 0.21
C CYS A 184 -18.55 -19.07 -0.88
N SER A 185 -17.53 -18.32 -0.47
CA SER A 185 -16.54 -17.75 -1.39
C SER A 185 -15.41 -18.74 -1.65
N ILE A 186 -14.56 -18.44 -2.64
CA ILE A 186 -13.32 -19.18 -2.93
C ILE A 186 -12.38 -19.34 -1.72
N PHE A 187 -12.62 -18.59 -0.64
CA PHE A 187 -11.84 -18.62 0.60
C PHE A 187 -12.37 -19.60 1.65
N CYS A 188 -13.41 -20.37 1.33
CA CYS A 188 -14.02 -21.41 2.18
C CYS A 188 -13.39 -22.81 1.97
N CYS A 189 -12.19 -22.91 1.41
CA CYS A 189 -11.50 -24.19 1.15
C CYS A 189 -10.27 -24.38 2.03
#